data_AF-A0AAD7Z4F9-F1
#
_entry.id   AF-A0AAD7Z4F9-F1
#
_cell.length_a   1.000
_cell.length_b   1.000
_cell.length_c   1.000
_cell.angle_alpha   90.00
_cell.angle_beta   90.00
_cell.angle_gamma   90.00
#
_symmetry.space_group_name_H-M   'P 1'
#
loop_
_entity.id
_entity.type
_entity.pdbx_description
1 polymer ?
#
loop_
_entity_poly.entity_id
_entity_poly.type
_entity_poly.pdbx_seq_one_letter_code
_entity_poly.pdbx_strand_id
1 'polypeptide(L)'
;MWRPTFTILQKVVLPSFRENINLSKILFSTKSRLPKSTSKLTLVSASIGVLLGAGYGGYTHYKVNIKKTFKPGETEEFAFLKEAPEYGAHYRIINDADTSDLQLTLFQYRTCPFCCKVRSYLDARGISYEIVEVDAVLRQAIKWSGYKKVPIVLAKVDGGYQQLLDSSAIISVLETYLRDKSTALREIIKFYPATKFVNDAGTETTDIANKYFIMHQANVPDEKEKALEIEERQWRQWADSVLVTTLSPNVYRTTAEALETFKWFEEAGNWRRFFPAWECNLMVYVGAAAMFMIAKRLKARHKIKDDPRESLYDAVNDWMDAVQKKGTPFLGGHKPNLADVTVYGVLSSIEGCGAFQDLKDNTAVAKWYYDTKSEIQNRMGKVIAVHA
;
A
#
# COMPACT_ATOMS: atom_id res chain seq x y z
N MET A 1 -28.96 64.43 -9.14
CA MET A 1 -29.87 65.17 -10.04
C MET A 1 -30.38 64.18 -11.08
N TRP A 2 -31.72 64.05 -11.21
CA TRP A 2 -32.49 63.44 -12.30
C TRP A 2 -32.56 61.88 -12.43
N ARG A 3 -33.69 61.33 -11.97
CA ARG A 3 -34.48 60.25 -12.63
C ARG A 3 -35.43 60.92 -13.65
N PRO A 4 -35.99 60.27 -14.70
CA PRO A 4 -37.11 59.27 -14.63
C PRO A 4 -36.96 58.10 -15.66
N THR A 5 -37.39 56.84 -15.45
CA THR A 5 -38.71 56.15 -15.37
C THR A 5 -39.52 55.94 -16.67
N PHE A 6 -40.11 54.73 -16.76
CA PHE A 6 -41.19 54.21 -17.63
C PHE A 6 -40.76 53.76 -19.06
N THR A 7 -41.29 52.68 -19.67
CA THR A 7 -42.61 52.04 -19.55
C THR A 7 -42.61 50.61 -20.12
N ILE A 8 -43.54 49.82 -19.59
CA ILE A 8 -43.98 48.46 -19.95
C ILE A 8 -44.69 48.45 -21.32
N LEU A 9 -44.57 47.35 -22.09
CA LEU A 9 -45.72 46.79 -22.85
C LEU A 9 -45.48 45.32 -23.26
N GLN A 10 -46.24 44.44 -22.60
CA GLN A 10 -46.59 43.09 -23.03
C GLN A 10 -47.56 43.13 -24.23
N LYS A 11 -47.56 42.01 -24.98
CA LYS A 11 -48.60 41.39 -25.85
C LYS A 11 -47.88 40.89 -27.11
N VAL A 12 -48.03 39.66 -27.61
CA VAL A 12 -49.22 38.83 -27.81
C VAL A 12 -48.81 37.34 -27.83
N VAL A 13 -49.78 36.51 -27.48
CA VAL A 13 -49.85 35.05 -27.33
C VAL A 13 -50.08 34.33 -28.68
N LEU A 14 -49.32 33.23 -28.92
CA LEU A 14 -49.60 31.90 -29.58
C LEU A 14 -50.43 31.84 -30.90
N PRO A 15 -50.47 30.74 -31.70
CA PRO A 15 -50.17 29.32 -31.43
C PRO A 15 -49.29 28.59 -32.48
N SER A 16 -48.53 27.57 -32.09
CA SER A 16 -48.82 26.12 -32.25
C SER A 16 -49.12 25.67 -33.68
N PHE A 17 -48.24 24.84 -34.26
CA PHE A 17 -48.62 23.62 -34.97
C PHE A 17 -47.47 22.60 -34.88
N ARG A 18 -47.81 21.38 -34.44
CA ARG A 18 -46.99 20.17 -34.52
C ARG A 18 -46.96 19.71 -35.98
N GLU A 19 -45.82 19.21 -36.45
CA GLU A 19 -45.79 17.92 -37.16
C GLU A 19 -44.37 17.37 -37.29
N ASN A 20 -44.30 16.04 -37.16
CA ASN A 20 -43.11 15.19 -37.16
C ASN A 20 -42.48 15.10 -38.53
N ILE A 21 -41.15 15.23 -38.66
CA ILE A 21 -40.37 14.49 -39.66
C ILE A 21 -39.01 14.11 -39.08
N ASN A 22 -38.71 12.82 -39.19
CA ASN A 22 -37.48 12.15 -38.80
C ASN A 22 -36.66 11.94 -40.08
N LEU A 23 -35.47 12.52 -40.23
CA LEU A 23 -34.48 12.01 -41.19
C LEU A 23 -33.06 12.55 -40.94
N SER A 24 -32.14 11.63 -41.08
CA SER A 24 -30.71 11.70 -40.86
C SER A 24 -29.96 12.54 -41.90
N LYS A 25 -28.94 13.27 -41.45
CA LYS A 25 -27.53 13.25 -41.93
C LYS A 25 -26.79 14.54 -41.54
N ILE A 26 -25.84 14.37 -40.63
CA ILE A 26 -24.48 14.92 -40.58
C ILE A 26 -24.24 16.21 -41.38
N LEU A 27 -23.98 17.33 -40.68
CA LEU A 27 -22.93 18.30 -41.03
C LEU A 27 -22.39 18.96 -39.74
N PHE A 28 -21.08 19.18 -39.76
CA PHE A 28 -20.24 19.63 -38.66
C PHE A 28 -20.64 21.01 -38.12
N SER A 29 -20.61 21.16 -36.78
CA SER A 29 -20.47 22.46 -36.14
C SER A 29 -19.46 22.37 -34.99
N THR A 30 -18.41 23.17 -35.15
CA THR A 30 -17.33 23.41 -34.21
C THR A 30 -17.85 24.13 -32.98
N LYS A 31 -17.79 23.46 -31.83
CA LYS A 31 -17.58 24.10 -30.52
C LYS A 31 -17.05 23.05 -29.54
N SER A 32 -15.76 23.14 -29.22
CA SER A 32 -15.12 22.42 -28.14
C SER A 32 -15.74 22.84 -26.79
N ARG A 33 -16.70 22.06 -26.30
CA ARG A 33 -17.06 22.02 -24.89
C ARG A 33 -16.69 20.65 -24.34
N LEU A 34 -15.57 20.60 -23.62
CA LEU A 34 -15.20 19.47 -22.79
C LEU A 34 -16.29 19.27 -21.71
N PRO A 35 -16.87 18.06 -21.55
CA PRO A 35 -17.66 17.76 -20.38
C PRO A 35 -16.74 17.38 -19.21
N LYS A 36 -16.82 18.15 -18.12
CA LYS A 36 -16.32 17.76 -16.80
C LYS A 36 -17.29 16.73 -16.21
N SER A 37 -16.94 15.45 -16.24
CA SER A 37 -17.62 14.46 -15.40
C SER A 37 -16.70 13.25 -15.17
N THR A 38 -16.38 13.03 -13.89
CA THR A 38 -15.42 12.05 -13.36
C THR A 38 -16.01 10.65 -13.15
N SER A 39 -17.29 10.43 -13.47
CA SER A 39 -17.97 9.14 -13.24
C SER A 39 -17.65 8.03 -14.25
N LYS A 40 -16.74 8.28 -15.21
CA LYS A 40 -16.32 7.27 -16.20
C LYS A 40 -14.87 6.81 -16.08
N LEU A 41 -14.05 7.39 -15.19
CA LEU A 41 -12.64 6.95 -15.09
C LEU A 41 -12.49 5.68 -14.24
N THR A 42 -13.29 5.51 -13.20
CA THR A 42 -13.28 4.32 -12.32
C THR A 42 -13.98 3.10 -12.94
N LEU A 43 -14.90 3.31 -13.87
CA LEU A 43 -15.56 2.22 -14.59
C LEU A 43 -14.72 1.73 -15.78
N VAL A 44 -13.80 2.56 -16.30
CA VAL A 44 -12.86 2.16 -17.37
C VAL A 44 -11.63 1.42 -16.82
N SER A 45 -11.23 1.63 -15.56
CA SER A 45 -10.18 0.81 -14.91
C SER A 45 -10.66 -0.60 -14.55
N ALA A 46 -11.95 -0.81 -14.30
CA ALA A 46 -12.50 -2.11 -13.93
C ALA A 46 -13.01 -2.95 -15.11
N SER A 47 -13.42 -2.34 -16.23
CA SER A 47 -14.04 -3.07 -17.35
C SER A 47 -13.07 -3.50 -18.48
N ILE A 48 -11.84 -2.99 -18.53
CA ILE A 48 -10.80 -3.50 -19.44
C ILE A 48 -10.03 -4.68 -18.81
N GLY A 49 -9.92 -4.72 -17.48
CA GLY A 49 -9.23 -5.79 -16.75
C GLY A 49 -9.97 -7.14 -16.75
N VAL A 50 -11.28 -7.16 -17.00
CA VAL A 50 -12.10 -8.39 -16.95
C VAL A 50 -12.35 -9.01 -18.33
N LEU A 51 -12.23 -8.26 -19.44
CA LEU A 51 -12.47 -8.80 -20.78
C LEU A 51 -11.20 -9.14 -21.59
N LEU A 52 -10.00 -8.86 -21.06
CA LEU A 52 -8.72 -9.28 -21.64
C LEU A 52 -8.01 -10.35 -20.79
N GLY A 53 -8.70 -10.92 -19.80
CA GLY A 53 -8.16 -11.93 -18.89
C GLY A 53 -8.14 -13.36 -19.45
N ALA A 54 -8.63 -13.61 -20.67
CA ALA A 54 -8.89 -14.99 -21.12
C ALA A 54 -8.36 -15.38 -22.52
N GLY A 55 -7.53 -14.57 -23.19
CA GLY A 55 -7.17 -14.87 -24.59
C GLY A 55 -5.70 -14.95 -24.97
N TYR A 56 -4.83 -14.06 -24.46
CA TYR A 56 -3.58 -13.80 -25.18
C TYR A 56 -2.55 -13.04 -24.32
N GLY A 57 -2.46 -13.36 -23.03
CA GLY A 57 -1.78 -12.55 -22.01
C GLY A 57 -0.24 -12.52 -22.05
N GLY A 58 0.43 -12.67 -23.19
CA GLY A 58 1.91 -12.68 -23.17
C GLY A 58 2.66 -12.31 -24.45
N TYR A 59 2.16 -12.63 -25.65
CA TYR A 59 3.04 -12.59 -26.82
C TYR A 59 3.15 -11.22 -27.54
N THR A 60 2.21 -10.29 -27.34
CA THR A 60 2.15 -9.03 -28.12
C THR A 60 2.59 -7.77 -27.38
N HIS A 61 2.80 -7.80 -26.05
CA HIS A 61 2.93 -6.56 -25.29
C HIS A 61 4.36 -6.00 -25.15
N TYR A 62 5.39 -6.74 -25.57
CA TYR A 62 6.77 -6.23 -25.64
C TYR A 62 6.99 -5.28 -26.84
N LYS A 63 6.15 -5.34 -27.89
CA LYS A 63 6.35 -4.54 -29.13
C LYS A 63 5.41 -3.35 -29.31
N VAL A 64 4.47 -3.07 -28.38
CA VAL A 64 3.41 -2.06 -28.61
C VAL A 64 3.50 -0.79 -27.74
N ASN A 65 4.36 -0.71 -26.72
CA ASN A 65 4.40 0.51 -25.88
C ASN A 65 5.54 1.51 -26.12
N ILE A 66 6.22 1.44 -27.28
CA ILE A 66 7.12 2.53 -27.74
C ILE A 66 6.34 3.69 -28.42
N LYS A 67 5.01 3.54 -28.65
CA LYS A 67 4.21 4.60 -29.28
C LYS A 67 2.83 4.78 -28.64
N LYS A 68 2.79 5.25 -27.39
CA LYS A 68 1.72 6.15 -26.95
C LYS A 68 2.32 7.27 -26.12
N THR A 69 2.27 8.47 -26.68
CA THR A 69 2.63 9.72 -26.01
C THR A 69 1.69 9.93 -24.83
N PHE A 70 2.07 9.43 -23.67
CA PHE A 70 1.51 9.82 -22.38
C PHE A 70 1.87 11.30 -22.14
N LYS A 71 0.88 12.13 -21.80
CA LYS A 71 1.14 13.50 -21.35
C LYS A 71 1.34 13.47 -19.83
N PRO A 72 2.32 14.23 -19.29
CA PRO A 72 3.02 13.85 -18.07
C PRO A 72 2.26 14.30 -16.81
N GLY A 73 2.06 13.38 -15.87
CA GLY A 73 2.62 13.61 -14.54
C GLY A 73 4.07 13.12 -14.61
N GLU A 74 5.03 13.87 -14.07
CA GLU A 74 6.44 13.50 -14.12
C GLU A 74 6.62 12.08 -13.57
N THR A 75 6.95 11.14 -14.45
CA THR A 75 7.43 9.82 -14.05
C THR A 75 8.82 10.06 -13.50
N GLU A 76 8.92 10.18 -12.18
CA GLU A 76 10.22 10.23 -11.53
C GLU A 76 10.73 8.78 -11.38
N GLU A 77 11.99 8.57 -11.77
CA GLU A 77 12.72 7.40 -11.33
C GLU A 77 12.88 7.47 -9.80
N PHE A 78 12.84 6.32 -9.13
CA PHE A 78 13.14 6.28 -7.71
C PHE A 78 14.48 6.95 -7.42
N ALA A 79 14.55 7.75 -6.36
CA ALA A 79 15.74 8.52 -6.07
C ALA A 79 16.97 7.62 -5.91
N PHE A 80 18.03 7.96 -6.64
CA PHE A 80 19.34 7.37 -6.52
C PHE A 80 20.25 8.35 -5.76
N LEU A 81 20.86 7.87 -4.68
CA LEU A 81 21.77 8.65 -3.86
C LEU A 81 23.19 8.17 -4.10
N LYS A 82 24.10 9.07 -4.49
CA LYS A 82 25.52 8.73 -4.67
C LYS A 82 26.18 8.33 -3.34
N GLU A 83 25.74 8.95 -2.25
CA GLU A 83 26.26 8.74 -0.90
C GLU A 83 25.10 8.36 0.03
N ALA A 84 25.42 7.64 1.11
CA ALA A 84 24.43 7.31 2.13
C ALA A 84 23.96 8.61 2.81
N PRO A 85 22.64 8.80 3.04
CA PRO A 85 22.19 9.88 3.88
C PRO A 85 22.68 9.66 5.31
N GLU A 86 22.76 10.74 6.09
CA GLU A 86 23.11 10.66 7.50
C GLU A 86 21.93 10.07 8.30
N TYR A 87 22.17 8.92 8.96
CA TYR A 87 21.22 8.29 9.88
C TYR A 87 21.95 7.43 10.92
N GLY A 88 21.33 7.25 12.08
CA GLY A 88 21.74 6.26 13.09
C GLY A 88 20.86 5.02 12.99
N ALA A 89 21.44 3.87 12.63
CA ALA A 89 20.75 2.60 12.75
C ALA A 89 20.55 2.26 14.23
N HIS A 90 19.34 1.85 14.60
CA HIS A 90 18.99 1.56 15.99
C HIS A 90 19.34 0.10 16.34
N TYR A 91 19.06 -0.82 15.42
CA TYR A 91 19.38 -2.23 15.54
C TYR A 91 19.46 -2.89 14.16
N ARG A 92 20.04 -4.09 14.12
CA ARG A 92 20.20 -4.94 12.94
C ARG A 92 19.54 -6.29 13.16
N ILE A 93 19.05 -6.86 12.08
CA ILE A 93 18.70 -8.28 11.98
C ILE A 93 19.81 -8.94 11.17
N ILE A 94 20.56 -9.84 11.79
CA ILE A 94 21.67 -10.55 11.11
C ILE A 94 21.32 -12.03 11.02
N ASN A 95 21.26 -12.53 9.80
CA ASN A 95 21.13 -13.94 9.51
C ASN A 95 22.44 -14.45 8.88
N ASP A 96 23.15 -15.34 9.58
CA ASP A 96 24.40 -15.92 9.10
C ASP A 96 24.20 -16.78 7.83
N ALA A 97 22.96 -17.21 7.55
CA ALA A 97 22.58 -17.95 6.35
C ALA A 97 22.02 -17.06 5.22
N ASP A 98 22.08 -15.73 5.35
CA ASP A 98 21.66 -14.81 4.31
C ASP A 98 22.56 -14.93 3.08
N THR A 99 21.96 -15.29 1.96
CA THR A 99 22.64 -15.41 0.66
C THR A 99 22.13 -14.38 -0.34
N SER A 100 21.36 -13.38 0.09
CA SER A 100 20.69 -12.44 -0.81
C SER A 100 21.64 -11.49 -1.53
N ASP A 101 22.87 -11.30 -1.04
CA ASP A 101 23.82 -10.28 -1.54
C ASP A 101 23.31 -8.84 -1.39
N LEU A 102 22.27 -8.63 -0.58
CA LEU A 102 21.66 -7.33 -0.32
C LEU A 102 22.20 -6.69 0.96
N GLN A 103 22.46 -5.38 0.90
CA GLN A 103 22.66 -4.56 2.09
C GLN A 103 21.51 -3.55 2.16
N LEU A 104 20.58 -3.80 3.09
CA LEU A 104 19.33 -3.05 3.20
C LEU A 104 19.26 -2.28 4.52
N THR A 105 18.79 -1.04 4.44
CA THR A 105 18.41 -0.23 5.60
C THR A 105 16.93 0.12 5.50
N LEU A 106 16.12 -0.35 6.47
CA LEU A 106 14.69 -0.11 6.55
C LEU A 106 14.39 1.05 7.51
N PHE A 107 13.82 2.13 6.97
CA PHE A 107 13.25 3.24 7.74
C PHE A 107 11.78 2.93 8.00
N GLN A 108 11.38 2.85 9.27
CA GLN A 108 10.05 2.40 9.62
C GLN A 108 9.44 3.09 10.83
N TYR A 109 8.15 2.82 11.04
CA TYR A 109 7.56 2.77 12.37
C TYR A 109 7.34 1.31 12.73
N ARG A 110 7.87 0.86 13.87
CA ARG A 110 7.73 -0.53 14.31
C ARG A 110 6.31 -1.09 14.20
N THR A 111 5.28 -0.34 14.61
CA THR A 111 3.88 -0.81 14.64
C THR A 111 3.05 -0.39 13.42
N CYS A 112 3.67 0.12 12.36
CA CYS A 112 2.95 0.45 11.13
C CYS A 112 2.70 -0.81 10.28
N PRO A 113 1.45 -1.07 9.81
CA PRO A 113 1.14 -2.27 9.01
C PRO A 113 1.95 -2.38 7.73
N PHE A 114 2.23 -1.25 7.06
CA PHE A 114 3.06 -1.23 5.87
C PHE A 114 4.53 -1.59 6.15
N CYS A 115 5.04 -1.19 7.32
CA CYS A 115 6.40 -1.53 7.75
C CYS A 115 6.48 -2.98 8.22
N CYS A 116 5.49 -3.44 8.99
CA CYS A 116 5.36 -4.84 9.38
C CYS A 116 5.34 -5.77 8.17
N LYS A 117 4.62 -5.43 7.09
CA LYS A 117 4.68 -6.18 5.82
C LYS A 117 6.10 -6.37 5.30
N VAL A 118 6.88 -5.29 5.20
CA VAL A 118 8.25 -5.35 4.70
C VAL A 118 9.14 -6.16 5.64
N ARG A 119 9.02 -5.97 6.96
CA ARG A 119 9.75 -6.79 7.94
C ARG A 119 9.41 -8.26 7.83
N SER A 120 8.12 -8.60 7.84
CA SER A 120 7.66 -9.99 7.69
C SER A 120 8.19 -10.62 6.40
N TYR A 121 8.28 -9.86 5.31
CA TYR A 121 8.90 -10.31 4.07
C TYR A 121 10.40 -10.57 4.20
N LEU A 122 11.16 -9.61 4.73
CA LEU A 122 12.61 -9.74 4.93
C LEU A 122 12.93 -10.92 5.85
N ASP A 123 12.18 -11.05 6.95
CA ASP A 123 12.29 -12.14 7.91
C ASP A 123 11.94 -13.50 7.25
N ALA A 124 10.86 -13.57 6.45
CA ALA A 124 10.44 -14.80 5.74
C ALA A 124 11.45 -15.25 4.68
N ARG A 125 12.23 -14.32 4.13
CA ARG A 125 13.32 -14.59 3.17
C ARG A 125 14.68 -14.74 3.84
N GLY A 126 14.75 -14.55 5.16
CA GLY A 126 15.98 -14.65 5.93
C GLY A 126 17.03 -13.61 5.55
N ILE A 127 16.60 -12.45 5.06
CA ILE A 127 17.48 -11.36 4.63
C ILE A 127 17.95 -10.58 5.86
N SER A 128 19.23 -10.21 5.89
CA SER A 128 19.82 -9.33 6.89
C SER A 128 19.54 -7.87 6.53
N TYR A 129 19.18 -7.07 7.52
CA TYR A 129 18.87 -5.66 7.30
C TYR A 129 19.08 -4.82 8.56
N GLU A 130 19.36 -3.54 8.35
CA GLU A 130 19.40 -2.54 9.40
C GLU A 130 18.03 -1.88 9.56
N ILE A 131 17.74 -1.42 10.77
CA ILE A 131 16.51 -0.71 11.07
C ILE A 131 16.82 0.69 11.61
N VAL A 132 16.15 1.67 11.02
CA VAL A 132 16.07 3.04 11.51
C VAL A 132 14.62 3.30 11.92
N GLU A 133 14.38 3.42 13.22
CA GLU A 133 13.08 3.87 13.72
C GLU A 133 12.93 5.36 13.43
N VAL A 134 11.77 5.75 12.91
CA VAL A 134 11.45 7.12 12.53
C VAL A 134 10.49 7.70 13.57
N ASP A 135 10.78 8.91 14.07
CA ASP A 135 9.80 9.65 14.87
C ASP A 135 8.58 10.00 14.01
N ALA A 136 7.37 9.60 14.45
CA ALA A 136 6.15 9.73 13.66
C ALA A 136 5.69 11.19 13.44
N VAL A 137 6.13 12.10 14.30
CA VAL A 137 5.76 13.52 14.33
C VAL A 137 6.83 14.36 13.63
N LEU A 138 8.08 14.30 14.09
CA LEU A 138 9.19 15.12 13.62
C LEU A 138 9.88 14.56 12.37
N ARG A 139 9.79 13.23 12.14
CA ARG A 139 10.28 12.52 10.94
C ARG A 139 11.72 12.87 10.53
N GLN A 140 12.57 13.12 11.52
CA GLN A 140 13.92 13.65 11.29
C GLN A 140 14.78 12.70 10.44
N ALA A 141 14.70 11.40 10.72
CA ALA A 141 15.46 10.34 10.04
C ALA A 141 15.16 10.20 8.53
N ILE A 142 14.07 10.80 8.03
CA ILE A 142 13.68 10.75 6.60
C ILE A 142 13.61 12.15 5.97
N LYS A 143 14.19 13.18 6.61
CA LYS A 143 14.22 14.55 6.07
C LYS A 143 14.93 14.65 4.71
N TRP A 144 15.96 13.83 4.50
CA TRP A 144 16.73 13.72 3.25
C TRP A 144 15.89 13.22 2.05
N SER A 145 14.82 12.47 2.30
CA SER A 145 13.98 11.88 1.26
C SER A 145 12.89 12.85 0.80
N GLY A 146 12.66 12.96 -0.52
CA GLY A 146 11.48 13.64 -1.05
C GLY A 146 10.16 12.94 -0.70
N TYR A 147 10.22 11.65 -0.37
CA TYR A 147 9.10 10.85 0.10
C TYR A 147 9.00 10.89 1.63
N LYS A 148 7.88 11.40 2.16
CA LYS A 148 7.68 11.67 3.60
C LYS A 148 6.82 10.63 4.33
N LYS A 149 6.76 9.41 3.80
CA LYS A 149 6.04 8.26 4.37
C LYS A 149 7.02 7.09 4.59
N VAL A 150 6.64 6.14 5.43
CA VAL A 150 7.36 4.87 5.66
C VAL A 150 6.48 3.69 5.22
N PRO A 151 7.05 2.52 4.90
CA PRO A 151 8.49 2.20 4.88
C PRO A 151 9.25 2.85 3.72
N ILE A 152 10.53 3.13 3.96
CA ILE A 152 11.54 3.41 2.93
C ILE A 152 12.65 2.37 3.10
N VAL A 153 13.08 1.73 2.04
CA VAL A 153 14.27 0.87 2.06
C VAL A 153 15.36 1.54 1.23
N LEU A 154 16.55 1.68 1.82
CA LEU A 154 17.77 1.99 1.07
C LEU A 154 18.50 0.68 0.80
N ALA A 155 18.69 0.36 -0.47
CA ALA A 155 19.51 -0.75 -0.91
C ALA A 155 20.85 -0.23 -1.42
N LYS A 156 21.96 -0.72 -0.87
CA LYS A 156 23.28 -0.45 -1.44
C LYS A 156 23.41 -1.14 -2.79
N VAL A 157 23.85 -0.40 -3.80
CA VAL A 157 24.02 -0.87 -5.18
C VAL A 157 25.30 -0.28 -5.75
N ASP A 158 25.70 -0.73 -6.94
CA ASP A 158 26.88 -0.18 -7.61
C ASP A 158 26.75 1.33 -7.81
N GLY A 159 27.73 2.06 -7.27
CA GLY A 159 27.83 3.52 -7.37
C GLY A 159 27.00 4.32 -6.36
N GLY A 160 26.29 3.68 -5.43
CA GLY A 160 25.53 4.41 -4.39
C GLY A 160 24.42 3.61 -3.72
N TYR A 161 23.27 4.25 -3.52
CA TYR A 161 22.11 3.72 -2.82
C TYR A 161 20.84 3.95 -3.64
N GLN A 162 20.10 2.87 -3.86
CA GLN A 162 18.79 2.92 -4.48
C GLN A 162 17.72 3.04 -3.41
N GLN A 163 16.92 4.11 -3.47
CA GLN A 163 15.74 4.23 -2.62
C GLN A 163 14.59 3.40 -3.18
N LEU A 164 13.97 2.57 -2.34
CA LEU A 164 12.75 1.82 -2.62
C LEU A 164 11.61 2.37 -1.75
N LEU A 165 10.45 2.53 -2.36
CA LEU A 165 9.25 3.17 -1.79
C LEU A 165 8.04 2.24 -1.96
N ASP A 166 6.97 2.49 -1.20
CA ASP A 166 5.74 1.67 -1.14
C ASP A 166 6.01 0.24 -0.67
N SER A 167 5.33 -0.17 0.41
CA SER A 167 5.57 -1.49 1.01
C SER A 167 5.36 -2.67 0.04
N SER A 168 4.40 -2.58 -0.88
CA SER A 168 4.12 -3.65 -1.84
C SER A 168 5.13 -3.66 -2.97
N ALA A 169 5.51 -2.48 -3.46
CA ALA A 169 6.55 -2.37 -4.49
C ALA A 169 7.93 -2.81 -3.95
N ILE A 170 8.29 -2.44 -2.71
CA ILE A 170 9.51 -2.93 -2.05
C ILE A 170 9.55 -4.46 -2.06
N ILE A 171 8.48 -5.12 -1.60
CA ILE A 171 8.38 -6.59 -1.60
C ILE A 171 8.51 -7.15 -3.02
N SER A 172 7.81 -6.57 -3.98
CA SER A 172 7.84 -7.03 -5.37
C SER A 172 9.22 -6.88 -6.03
N VAL A 173 9.88 -5.74 -5.84
CA VAL A 173 11.22 -5.46 -6.38
C VAL A 173 12.24 -6.45 -5.80
N LEU A 174 12.22 -6.63 -4.48
CA LEU A 174 13.14 -7.54 -3.81
C LEU A 174 12.85 -9.00 -4.19
N GLU A 175 11.59 -9.41 -4.30
CA GLU A 175 11.26 -10.78 -4.70
C GLU A 175 11.69 -11.05 -6.15
N THR A 176 11.47 -10.10 -7.06
CA THR A 176 11.99 -10.21 -8.44
C THR A 176 13.49 -10.39 -8.45
N TYR A 177 14.22 -9.62 -7.65
CA TYR A 177 15.67 -9.76 -7.52
C TYR A 177 16.09 -11.12 -6.95
N LEU A 178 15.40 -11.65 -5.94
CA LEU A 178 15.73 -12.94 -5.36
C LEU A 178 15.44 -14.12 -6.29
N ARG A 179 14.41 -14.00 -7.15
CA ARG A 179 14.11 -15.02 -8.18
C ARG A 179 15.15 -15.04 -9.29
N ASP A 180 15.71 -13.88 -9.62
CA ASP A 180 16.77 -13.75 -10.61
C ASP A 180 17.80 -12.67 -10.21
N LYS A 181 18.91 -13.13 -9.62
CA LYS A 181 20.02 -12.28 -9.19
C LYS A 181 20.91 -11.82 -10.35
N SER A 182 20.70 -12.30 -11.58
CA SER A 182 21.49 -11.88 -12.74
C SER A 182 21.18 -10.45 -13.16
N THR A 183 19.97 -9.96 -12.83
CA THR A 183 19.53 -8.60 -13.14
C THR A 183 19.84 -7.67 -11.96
N ALA A 184 20.58 -6.59 -12.23
CA ALA A 184 20.86 -5.59 -11.20
C ALA A 184 19.57 -4.93 -10.67
N LEU A 185 19.52 -4.64 -9.37
CA LEU A 185 18.36 -4.03 -8.72
C LEU A 185 17.93 -2.70 -9.37
N ARG A 186 18.89 -1.93 -9.88
CA ARG A 186 18.67 -0.67 -10.62
C ARG A 186 17.99 -0.85 -11.97
N GLU A 187 18.05 -2.04 -12.56
CA GLU A 187 17.32 -2.35 -13.79
C GLU A 187 15.92 -2.88 -13.46
N ILE A 188 15.81 -3.71 -12.41
CA ILE A 188 14.53 -4.24 -11.91
C ILE A 188 13.57 -3.10 -11.54
N ILE A 189 14.08 -2.06 -10.88
CA ILE A 189 13.26 -0.97 -10.39
C ILE A 189 12.54 -0.19 -11.52
N LYS A 190 13.07 -0.22 -12.75
CA LYS A 190 12.47 0.43 -13.93
C LYS A 190 11.15 -0.23 -14.32
N PHE A 191 10.90 -1.47 -13.92
CA PHE A 191 9.62 -2.14 -14.13
C PHE A 191 8.52 -1.67 -13.17
N TYR A 192 8.85 -0.83 -12.19
CA TYR A 192 7.94 -0.33 -11.17
C TYR A 192 7.90 1.21 -11.16
N PRO A 193 7.56 1.89 -12.28
CA PRO A 193 7.70 3.34 -12.36
C PRO A 193 6.81 4.06 -11.32
N ALA A 194 7.40 5.05 -10.65
CA ALA A 194 6.70 5.89 -9.69
C ALA A 194 6.10 7.12 -10.39
N THR A 195 4.83 7.41 -10.09
CA THR A 195 4.12 8.58 -10.62
C THR A 195 3.60 9.43 -9.46
N LYS A 196 4.01 10.69 -9.41
CA LYS A 196 3.45 11.68 -8.47
C LYS A 196 2.23 12.35 -9.08
N PHE A 197 1.15 12.46 -8.30
CA PHE A 197 -0.05 13.17 -8.69
C PHE A 197 -0.75 13.76 -7.46
N VAL A 198 -1.57 14.78 -7.66
CA VAL A 198 -2.43 15.34 -6.62
C VAL A 198 -3.75 14.58 -6.65
N ASN A 199 -4.15 13.98 -5.54
CA ASN A 199 -5.42 13.25 -5.44
C ASN A 199 -6.63 14.20 -5.34
N ASP A 200 -7.84 13.65 -5.38
CA ASP A 200 -9.09 14.42 -5.29
C ASP A 200 -9.23 15.25 -3.99
N ALA A 201 -8.47 14.91 -2.95
CA ALA A 201 -8.40 15.63 -1.70
C ALA A 201 -7.32 16.74 -1.69
N GLY A 202 -6.72 17.04 -2.84
CA GLY A 202 -5.67 18.06 -2.97
C GLY A 202 -4.32 17.65 -2.38
N THR A 203 -4.11 16.35 -2.10
CA THR A 203 -2.88 15.84 -1.47
C THR A 203 -1.97 15.19 -2.50
N GLU A 204 -0.70 15.59 -2.53
CA GLU A 204 0.33 14.92 -3.33
C GLU A 204 0.51 13.46 -2.88
N THR A 205 0.41 12.56 -3.84
CA THR A 205 0.50 11.11 -3.64
C THR A 205 1.40 10.53 -4.73
N THR A 206 2.23 9.57 -4.34
CA THR A 206 3.01 8.74 -5.26
C THR A 206 2.31 7.40 -5.39
N ASP A 207 2.01 6.97 -6.61
CA ASP A 207 1.62 5.59 -6.89
C ASP A 207 2.71 4.90 -7.72
N ILE A 208 2.86 3.60 -7.50
CA ILE A 208 3.89 2.79 -8.13
C ILE A 208 3.20 1.75 -9.00
N ALA A 209 3.42 1.84 -10.30
CA ALA A 209 2.87 0.88 -11.24
C ALA A 209 3.44 -0.51 -10.96
N ASN A 210 2.65 -1.54 -11.26
CA ASN A 210 3.05 -2.94 -11.13
C ASN A 210 3.46 -3.39 -9.71
N LYS A 211 3.18 -2.63 -8.65
CA LYS A 211 3.61 -2.93 -7.26
C LYS A 211 3.18 -4.29 -6.67
N TYR A 212 2.27 -5.01 -7.32
CA TYR A 212 1.86 -6.36 -6.92
C TYR A 212 2.30 -7.45 -7.92
N PHE A 213 3.09 -7.09 -8.94
CA PHE A 213 3.64 -8.02 -9.92
C PHE A 213 5.06 -8.40 -9.51
N ILE A 214 5.40 -9.67 -9.72
CA ILE A 214 6.78 -10.14 -9.71
C ILE A 214 7.18 -10.25 -11.18
N MET A 215 8.29 -9.63 -11.58
CA MET A 215 8.79 -9.71 -12.95
C MET A 215 9.57 -11.01 -13.15
N HIS A 216 9.43 -11.59 -14.34
CA HIS A 216 10.13 -12.80 -14.77
C HIS A 216 10.81 -12.54 -16.11
N GLN A 217 12.02 -13.07 -16.31
CA GLN A 217 12.71 -13.00 -17.60
C GLN A 217 12.12 -13.99 -18.63
N ALA A 218 11.63 -15.14 -18.16
CA ALA A 218 11.01 -16.17 -18.99
C ALA A 218 9.48 -16.16 -18.85
N ASN A 219 8.77 -16.62 -19.89
CA ASN A 219 7.33 -16.87 -19.78
C ASN A 219 7.10 -17.92 -18.69
N VAL A 220 6.20 -17.63 -17.75
CA VAL A 220 5.65 -18.64 -16.81
C VAL A 220 4.95 -19.70 -17.67
N PRO A 221 5.53 -20.90 -17.85
CA PRO A 221 5.04 -21.86 -18.84
C PRO A 221 3.78 -22.58 -18.35
N ASP A 222 3.61 -22.67 -17.04
CA ASP A 222 2.55 -23.43 -16.38
C ASP A 222 1.36 -22.53 -16.03
N GLU A 223 0.19 -22.85 -16.59
CA GLU A 223 -1.07 -22.16 -16.29
C GLU A 223 -1.45 -22.29 -14.80
N LYS A 224 -1.01 -23.36 -14.12
CA LYS A 224 -1.20 -23.52 -12.68
C LYS A 224 -0.38 -22.49 -11.89
N GLU A 225 0.89 -22.32 -12.23
CA GLU A 225 1.76 -21.32 -11.58
C GLU A 225 1.21 -19.91 -11.79
N LYS A 226 0.78 -19.58 -13.02
CA LYS A 226 0.06 -18.35 -13.35
C LYS A 226 -1.16 -18.11 -12.46
N ALA A 227 -2.00 -19.12 -12.28
CA ALA A 227 -3.20 -19.01 -11.44
C ALA A 227 -2.85 -18.73 -9.97
N LEU A 228 -1.79 -19.38 -9.44
CA LEU A 228 -1.29 -19.12 -8.09
C LEU A 228 -0.76 -17.70 -7.93
N GLU A 229 -0.04 -17.16 -8.92
CA GLU A 229 0.46 -15.78 -8.88
C GLU A 229 -0.68 -14.75 -8.98
N ILE A 230 -1.73 -15.04 -9.75
CA ILE A 230 -2.93 -14.19 -9.83
C ILE A 230 -3.64 -14.18 -8.47
N GLU A 231 -3.82 -15.34 -7.84
CA GLU A 231 -4.43 -15.45 -6.51
C GLU A 231 -3.61 -14.71 -5.45
N GLU A 232 -2.30 -14.94 -5.40
CA GLU A 232 -1.40 -14.23 -4.48
C GLU A 232 -1.49 -12.71 -4.67
N ARG A 233 -1.49 -12.23 -5.92
CA ARG A 233 -1.61 -10.81 -6.24
C ARG A 233 -2.93 -10.22 -5.74
N GLN A 234 -4.04 -10.91 -5.96
CA GLN A 234 -5.36 -10.47 -5.51
C GLN A 234 -5.38 -10.28 -4.00
N TRP A 235 -4.83 -11.23 -3.25
CA TRP A 235 -4.79 -11.16 -1.79
C TRP A 235 -3.82 -10.11 -1.25
N ARG A 236 -2.68 -9.89 -1.91
CA ARG A 236 -1.78 -8.76 -1.58
C ARG A 236 -2.46 -7.41 -1.78
N GLN A 237 -3.21 -7.24 -2.87
CA GLN A 237 -3.98 -6.03 -3.12
C GLN A 237 -5.13 -5.87 -2.11
N TRP A 238 -5.83 -6.97 -1.80
CA TRP A 238 -6.88 -7.00 -0.79
C TRP A 238 -6.37 -6.58 0.59
N ALA A 239 -5.19 -7.06 1.01
CA ALA A 239 -4.61 -6.69 2.29
C ALA A 239 -4.42 -5.17 2.42
N ASP A 240 -3.93 -4.51 1.38
CA ASP A 240 -3.68 -3.06 1.38
C ASP A 240 -4.97 -2.22 1.28
N SER A 241 -5.95 -2.70 0.50
CA SER A 241 -7.17 -1.94 0.18
C SER A 241 -8.34 -2.19 1.12
N VAL A 242 -8.39 -3.37 1.74
CA VAL A 242 -9.47 -3.79 2.64
C VAL A 242 -8.91 -3.92 4.06
N LEU A 243 -8.03 -4.89 4.30
CA LEU A 243 -7.62 -5.24 5.67
C LEU A 243 -6.97 -4.08 6.42
N VAL A 244 -6.03 -3.35 5.81
CA VAL A 244 -5.38 -2.19 6.46
C VAL A 244 -6.41 -1.11 6.86
N THR A 245 -7.46 -0.94 6.07
CA THR A 245 -8.47 0.11 6.32
C THR A 245 -9.36 -0.20 7.51
N THR A 246 -9.46 -1.47 7.93
CA THR A 246 -10.22 -1.87 9.12
C THR A 246 -9.43 -1.68 10.41
N LEU A 247 -8.08 -1.68 10.37
CA LEU A 247 -7.24 -1.64 11.57
C LEU A 247 -7.38 -0.35 12.37
N SER A 248 -7.20 0.82 11.74
CA SER A 248 -7.20 2.10 12.48
C SER A 248 -8.54 2.39 13.18
N PRO A 249 -9.72 2.22 12.53
CA PRO A 249 -11.01 2.32 13.22
C PRO A 249 -11.17 1.33 14.38
N ASN A 250 -10.47 0.19 14.35
CA ASN A 250 -10.53 -0.83 15.39
C ASN A 250 -9.66 -0.53 16.60
N VAL A 251 -8.39 -0.14 16.41
CA VAL A 251 -7.47 0.08 17.54
C VAL A 251 -7.64 1.44 18.21
N TYR A 252 -8.33 2.38 17.54
CA TYR A 252 -8.59 3.72 18.07
C TYR A 252 -10.10 3.99 18.27
N ARG A 253 -10.89 2.94 18.54
CA ARG A 253 -12.36 3.03 18.65
C ARG A 253 -12.81 3.96 19.78
N THR A 254 -12.16 3.85 20.93
CA THR A 254 -12.38 4.69 22.12
C THR A 254 -11.11 5.45 22.48
N THR A 255 -11.22 6.48 23.32
CA THR A 255 -10.04 7.21 23.82
C THR A 255 -9.13 6.33 24.68
N ALA A 256 -9.71 5.39 25.43
CA ALA A 256 -8.97 4.42 26.23
C ALA A 256 -8.18 3.45 25.34
N GLU A 257 -8.85 2.82 24.35
CA GLU A 257 -8.19 1.93 23.37
C GLU A 257 -7.11 2.67 22.58
N ALA A 258 -7.34 3.95 22.25
CA ALA A 258 -6.34 4.74 21.53
C ALA A 258 -5.09 5.01 22.38
N LEU A 259 -5.26 5.38 23.65
CA LEU A 259 -4.13 5.58 24.55
C LEU A 259 -3.38 4.28 24.84
N GLU A 260 -4.11 3.18 25.04
CA GLU A 260 -3.55 1.84 25.19
C GLU A 260 -2.70 1.47 23.98
N THR A 261 -3.23 1.64 22.77
CA THR A 261 -2.54 1.35 21.52
C THR A 261 -1.23 2.15 21.40
N PHE A 262 -1.25 3.45 21.72
CA PHE A 262 -0.04 4.28 21.66
C PHE A 262 0.99 3.95 22.73
N LYS A 263 0.56 3.52 23.93
CA LYS A 263 1.48 3.00 24.96
C LYS A 263 2.13 1.71 24.48
N TRP A 264 1.36 0.81 23.87
CA TRP A 264 1.92 -0.39 23.25
C TRP A 264 2.88 -0.05 22.10
N PHE A 265 2.60 0.99 21.29
CA PHE A 265 3.54 1.44 20.25
C PHE A 265 4.86 1.92 20.82
N GLU A 266 4.84 2.66 21.92
CA GLU A 266 6.04 3.12 22.63
C GLU A 266 6.89 1.93 23.10
N GLU A 267 6.25 0.93 23.69
CA GLU A 267 6.91 -0.28 24.18
C GLU A 267 7.45 -1.14 23.03
N ALA A 268 6.59 -1.49 22.06
CA ALA A 268 6.97 -2.33 20.93
C ALA A 268 8.09 -1.69 20.08
N GLY A 269 8.04 -0.37 19.90
CA GLY A 269 9.05 0.42 19.19
C GLY A 269 10.29 0.75 20.00
N ASN A 270 10.35 0.40 21.29
CA ASN A 270 11.42 0.80 22.22
C ASN A 270 11.72 2.31 22.19
N TRP A 271 10.69 3.15 22.02
CA TRP A 271 10.87 4.58 21.76
C TRP A 271 11.65 5.29 22.87
N ARG A 272 11.47 4.89 24.13
CA ARG A 272 12.20 5.47 25.28
C ARG A 272 13.71 5.26 25.23
N ARG A 273 14.19 4.28 24.46
CA ARG A 273 15.63 4.06 24.22
C ARG A 273 16.17 4.92 23.07
N PHE A 274 15.31 5.29 22.13
CA PHE A 274 15.69 5.86 20.84
C PHE A 274 15.45 7.37 20.75
N PHE A 275 14.42 7.86 21.46
CA PHE A 275 13.98 9.24 21.41
C PHE A 275 13.96 9.87 22.81
N PRO A 276 14.14 11.19 22.92
CA PRO A 276 13.95 11.91 24.17
C PRO A 276 12.56 11.68 24.77
N ALA A 277 12.49 11.60 26.10
CA ALA A 277 11.22 11.30 26.80
C ALA A 277 10.08 12.28 26.46
N TRP A 278 10.38 13.54 26.14
CA TRP A 278 9.38 14.53 25.74
C TRP A 278 8.81 14.24 24.34
N GLU A 279 9.63 13.74 23.40
CA GLU A 279 9.19 13.32 22.06
C GLU A 279 8.30 12.07 22.19
N CYS A 280 8.69 11.11 23.02
CA CYS A 280 7.87 9.93 23.31
C CYS A 280 6.50 10.35 23.88
N ASN A 281 6.47 11.22 24.88
CA ASN A 281 5.21 11.73 25.46
C ASN A 281 4.36 12.46 24.40
N LEU A 282 4.98 13.27 23.53
CA LEU A 282 4.28 13.93 22.43
C LEU A 282 3.64 12.91 21.48
N MET A 283 4.42 11.93 21.02
CA MET A 283 3.95 10.86 20.14
C MET A 283 2.81 10.06 20.78
N VAL A 284 2.91 9.71 22.07
CA VAL A 284 1.89 8.92 22.77
C VAL A 284 0.60 9.72 22.97
N TYR A 285 0.65 10.84 23.67
CA TYR A 285 -0.56 11.53 24.12
C TYR A 285 -1.23 12.33 23.00
N VAL A 286 -0.46 13.08 22.22
CA VAL A 286 -1.01 13.87 21.10
C VAL A 286 -1.35 12.95 19.94
N GLY A 287 -0.53 11.92 19.67
CA GLY A 287 -0.82 10.91 18.66
C GLY A 287 -2.12 10.15 18.96
N ALA A 288 -2.34 9.69 20.19
CA ALA A 288 -3.59 9.01 20.59
C ALA A 288 -4.82 9.90 20.38
N ALA A 289 -4.77 11.17 20.81
CA ALA A 289 -5.87 12.11 20.63
C ALA A 289 -6.17 12.38 19.15
N ALA A 290 -5.12 12.59 18.33
CA ALA A 290 -5.26 12.80 16.90
C ALA A 290 -5.84 11.57 16.18
N MET A 291 -5.32 10.38 16.49
CA MET A 291 -5.75 9.13 15.86
C MET A 291 -7.17 8.74 16.24
N PHE A 292 -7.63 9.01 17.47
CA PHE A 292 -9.04 8.85 17.83
C PHE A 292 -9.97 9.68 16.93
N MET A 293 -9.62 10.95 16.66
CA MET A 293 -10.40 11.80 15.75
C MET A 293 -10.32 11.33 14.29
N ILE A 294 -9.12 10.95 13.84
CA ILE A 294 -8.89 10.45 12.47
C ILE A 294 -9.64 9.14 12.26
N ALA A 295 -9.61 8.22 13.22
CA ALA A 295 -10.28 6.93 13.15
C ALA A 295 -11.79 7.06 12.93
N LYS A 296 -12.45 8.03 13.57
CA LYS A 296 -13.87 8.34 13.31
C LYS A 296 -14.12 8.78 11.86
N ARG A 297 -13.23 9.61 11.30
CA ARG A 297 -13.30 10.04 9.89
C ARG A 297 -13.03 8.88 8.93
N LEU A 298 -12.06 8.02 9.25
CA LEU A 298 -11.73 6.83 8.48
C LEU A 298 -12.88 5.82 8.48
N LYS A 299 -13.53 5.61 9.64
CA LYS A 299 -14.73 4.78 9.76
C LYS A 299 -15.80 5.19 8.75
N ALA A 300 -16.11 6.48 8.68
CA ALA A 300 -17.09 7.02 7.72
C ALA A 300 -16.61 6.91 6.26
N ARG A 301 -15.35 7.24 5.98
CA ARG A 301 -14.77 7.21 4.62
C ARG A 301 -14.74 5.80 4.02
N HIS A 302 -14.36 4.82 4.83
CA HIS A 302 -14.19 3.42 4.41
C HIS A 302 -15.47 2.59 4.61
N LYS A 303 -16.59 3.22 4.99
CA LYS A 303 -17.89 2.55 5.21
C LYS A 303 -17.80 1.37 6.17
N ILE A 304 -16.98 1.54 7.21
CA ILE A 304 -16.85 0.56 8.29
C ILE A 304 -18.17 0.52 9.07
N LYS A 305 -18.59 -0.68 9.47
CA LYS A 305 -19.83 -0.92 10.23
C LYS A 305 -19.86 -0.14 11.54
N ASP A 306 -21.05 -0.05 12.14
CA ASP A 306 -21.24 0.69 13.39
C ASP A 306 -20.37 0.18 14.53
N ASP A 307 -20.20 -1.13 14.65
CA ASP A 307 -19.07 -1.69 15.39
C ASP A 307 -17.90 -1.96 14.43
N PRO A 308 -16.76 -1.27 14.58
CA PRO A 308 -15.56 -1.55 13.79
C PRO A 308 -15.09 -3.01 13.91
N ARG A 309 -15.34 -3.68 15.05
CA ARG A 309 -14.94 -5.06 15.28
C ARG A 309 -15.53 -6.01 14.25
N GLU A 310 -16.82 -5.86 13.94
CA GLU A 310 -17.48 -6.68 12.92
C GLU A 310 -16.81 -6.55 11.55
N SER A 311 -16.43 -5.34 11.12
CA SER A 311 -15.74 -5.16 9.83
C SER A 311 -14.35 -5.80 9.81
N LEU A 312 -13.67 -5.86 10.96
CA LEU A 312 -12.41 -6.59 11.07
C LEU A 312 -12.65 -8.11 11.02
N TYR A 313 -13.70 -8.61 11.66
CA TYR A 313 -14.07 -10.03 11.63
C TYR A 313 -14.47 -10.47 10.24
N ASP A 314 -15.30 -9.70 9.54
CA ASP A 314 -15.69 -9.98 8.16
C ASP A 314 -14.44 -10.10 7.26
N ALA A 315 -13.53 -9.12 7.33
CA ALA A 315 -12.32 -9.13 6.52
C ALA A 315 -11.42 -10.34 6.86
N VAL A 316 -11.26 -10.67 8.13
CA VAL A 316 -10.43 -11.80 8.53
C VAL A 316 -11.10 -13.14 8.19
N ASN A 317 -12.42 -13.23 8.27
CA ASN A 317 -13.17 -14.41 7.85
C ASN A 317 -13.09 -14.61 6.32
N ASP A 318 -13.16 -13.54 5.52
CA ASP A 318 -12.93 -13.62 4.06
C ASP A 318 -11.56 -14.24 3.75
N TRP A 319 -10.52 -13.84 4.49
CA TRP A 319 -9.17 -14.41 4.37
C TRP A 319 -9.15 -15.88 4.79
N MET A 320 -9.73 -16.22 5.95
CA MET A 320 -9.74 -17.59 6.45
C MET A 320 -10.55 -18.53 5.55
N ASP A 321 -11.65 -18.07 4.97
CA ASP A 321 -12.42 -18.80 3.97
C ASP A 321 -11.59 -19.12 2.73
N ALA A 322 -10.71 -18.20 2.30
CA ALA A 322 -9.82 -18.42 1.17
C ALA A 322 -8.76 -19.49 1.46
N VAL A 323 -8.14 -19.42 2.64
CA VAL A 323 -7.19 -20.44 3.12
C VAL A 323 -7.90 -21.80 3.25
N GLN A 324 -9.10 -21.83 3.82
CA GLN A 324 -9.88 -23.06 4.00
C GLN A 324 -10.30 -23.68 2.65
N LYS A 325 -10.72 -22.87 1.67
CA LYS A 325 -11.02 -23.32 0.30
C LYS A 325 -9.83 -23.97 -0.38
N LYS A 326 -8.60 -23.53 -0.05
CA LYS A 326 -7.37 -24.16 -0.54
C LYS A 326 -7.15 -25.55 0.06
N GLY A 327 -7.62 -25.78 1.30
CA GLY A 327 -7.47 -27.04 2.02
C GLY A 327 -6.04 -27.28 2.55
N THR A 328 -5.21 -26.24 2.60
CA THR A 328 -3.81 -26.29 3.04
C THR A 328 -3.57 -25.39 4.25
N PRO A 329 -2.46 -25.55 5.00
CA PRO A 329 -2.18 -24.71 6.17
C PRO A 329 -2.09 -23.21 5.86
N PHE A 330 -1.63 -22.86 4.66
CA PHE A 330 -1.47 -21.50 4.16
C PHE A 330 -2.12 -21.34 2.80
N LEU A 331 -2.37 -20.11 2.34
CA LEU A 331 -2.82 -19.87 0.97
C LEU A 331 -1.76 -20.35 -0.05
N GLY A 332 -0.48 -20.20 0.29
CA GLY A 332 0.66 -20.72 -0.46
C GLY A 332 0.82 -22.24 -0.48
N GLY A 333 -0.08 -23.00 0.16
CA GLY A 333 0.02 -24.45 0.27
C GLY A 333 0.68 -24.88 1.59
N HIS A 334 1.77 -25.64 1.50
CA HIS A 334 2.52 -26.14 2.66
C HIS A 334 3.45 -25.09 3.29
N LYS A 335 3.76 -24.01 2.57
CA LYS A 335 4.57 -22.88 3.04
C LYS A 335 3.84 -21.58 2.75
N PRO A 336 4.00 -20.53 3.56
CA PRO A 336 3.38 -19.24 3.31
C PRO A 336 3.94 -18.60 2.02
N ASN A 337 3.04 -18.11 1.16
CA ASN A 337 3.42 -17.32 -0.01
C ASN A 337 3.48 -15.80 0.34
N LEU A 338 3.66 -14.92 -0.65
CA LEU A 338 3.73 -13.48 -0.35
C LEU A 338 2.41 -12.91 0.16
N ALA A 339 1.26 -13.50 -0.19
CA ALA A 339 -0.04 -13.09 0.34
C ALA A 339 -0.16 -13.45 1.82
N ASP A 340 0.20 -14.69 2.21
CA ASP A 340 0.23 -15.09 3.63
C ASP A 340 1.13 -14.15 4.45
N VAL A 341 2.36 -13.92 3.98
CA VAL A 341 3.34 -13.03 4.63
C VAL A 341 2.82 -11.60 4.71
N THR A 342 2.12 -11.11 3.68
CA THR A 342 1.54 -9.77 3.63
C THR A 342 0.41 -9.62 4.64
N VAL A 343 -0.56 -10.55 4.65
CA VAL A 343 -1.70 -10.51 5.59
C VAL A 343 -1.21 -10.65 7.03
N TYR A 344 -0.24 -11.56 7.26
CA TYR A 344 0.41 -11.70 8.56
C TYR A 344 1.09 -10.41 8.99
N GLY A 345 1.87 -9.78 8.10
CA GLY A 345 2.52 -8.50 8.36
C GLY A 345 1.52 -7.42 8.76
N VAL A 346 0.40 -7.30 8.05
CA VAL A 346 -0.66 -6.34 8.39
C VAL A 346 -1.25 -6.62 9.78
N LEU A 347 -1.63 -7.86 10.09
CA LEU A 347 -2.21 -8.22 11.40
C LEU A 347 -1.22 -8.08 12.56
N SER A 348 0.07 -8.37 12.33
CA SER A 348 1.10 -8.26 13.36
C SER A 348 1.30 -6.83 13.88
N SER A 349 0.86 -5.83 13.10
CA SER A 349 0.88 -4.42 13.52
C SER A 349 -0.05 -4.09 14.68
N ILE A 350 -0.98 -4.99 15.03
CA ILE A 350 -1.91 -4.82 16.15
C ILE A 350 -1.81 -5.94 17.19
N GLU A 351 -0.80 -6.82 17.09
CA GLU A 351 -0.70 -8.06 17.90
C GLU A 351 -0.82 -7.82 19.42
N GLY A 352 -0.28 -6.70 19.92
CA GLY A 352 -0.35 -6.36 21.35
C GLY A 352 -1.56 -5.53 21.78
N CYS A 353 -2.45 -5.15 20.85
CA CYS A 353 -3.64 -4.37 21.17
C CYS A 353 -4.80 -5.28 21.61
N GLY A 354 -5.70 -4.77 22.45
CA GLY A 354 -6.96 -5.46 22.78
C GLY A 354 -7.77 -5.88 21.55
N ALA A 355 -7.71 -5.12 20.46
CA ALA A 355 -8.37 -5.45 19.18
C ALA A 355 -7.93 -6.79 18.58
N PHE A 356 -6.65 -7.17 18.76
CA PHE A 356 -6.15 -8.44 18.25
C PHE A 356 -6.54 -9.61 19.15
N GLN A 357 -6.65 -9.39 20.46
CA GLN A 357 -7.20 -10.41 21.36
C GLN A 357 -8.66 -10.71 21.02
N ASP A 358 -9.47 -9.66 20.88
CA ASP A 358 -10.87 -9.75 20.47
C ASP A 358 -11.04 -10.46 19.11
N LEU A 359 -10.16 -10.15 18.15
CA LEU A 359 -10.12 -10.83 16.86
C LEU A 359 -9.88 -12.35 16.97
N LYS A 360 -8.94 -12.77 17.82
CA LYS A 360 -8.64 -14.20 18.01
C LYS A 360 -9.79 -14.94 18.70
N ASP A 361 -10.48 -14.27 19.61
CA ASP A 361 -11.59 -14.86 20.36
C ASP A 361 -12.84 -15.03 19.50
N ASN A 362 -13.01 -14.23 18.44
CA ASN A 362 -14.19 -14.20 17.59
C ASN A 362 -13.98 -14.75 16.16
N THR A 363 -12.77 -15.19 15.81
CA THR A 363 -12.47 -15.76 14.47
C THR A 363 -11.53 -16.96 14.54
N ALA A 364 -11.46 -17.76 13.48
CA ALA A 364 -10.57 -18.91 13.40
C ALA A 364 -9.10 -18.54 13.04
N VAL A 365 -8.74 -17.26 13.03
CA VAL A 365 -7.45 -16.77 12.50
C VAL A 365 -6.24 -17.17 13.34
N ALA A 366 -6.42 -17.41 14.64
CA ALA A 366 -5.32 -17.58 15.59
C ALA A 366 -4.34 -18.67 15.15
N LYS A 367 -4.85 -19.83 14.73
CA LYS A 367 -4.01 -20.96 14.28
C LYS A 367 -3.15 -20.57 13.08
N TRP A 368 -3.77 -20.06 12.01
CA TRP A 368 -3.05 -19.64 10.81
C TRP A 368 -2.03 -18.53 11.12
N TYR A 369 -2.38 -17.58 11.99
CA TYR A 369 -1.50 -16.48 12.37
C TYR A 369 -0.23 -17.00 13.07
N TYR A 370 -0.37 -17.87 14.07
CA TYR A 370 0.78 -18.40 14.82
C TYR A 370 1.60 -19.41 14.01
N ASP A 371 0.97 -20.19 13.13
CA ASP A 371 1.67 -21.05 12.19
C ASP A 371 2.53 -20.21 11.22
N THR A 372 1.97 -19.11 10.70
CA THR A 372 2.70 -18.20 9.80
C THR A 372 3.83 -17.48 10.55
N LYS A 373 3.58 -17.04 11.79
CA LYS A 373 4.60 -16.45 12.67
C LYS A 373 5.77 -17.40 12.89
N SER A 374 5.48 -18.67 13.17
CA SER A 374 6.49 -19.71 13.38
C SER A 374 7.36 -19.92 12.12
N GLU A 375 6.74 -20.07 10.95
CA GLU A 375 7.46 -20.23 9.68
C GLU A 375 8.39 -19.04 9.37
N ILE A 376 7.96 -17.83 9.69
CA ILE A 376 8.77 -16.60 9.50
C ILE A 376 9.90 -16.55 10.53
N GLN A 377 9.61 -16.80 11.82
CA GLN A 377 10.60 -16.76 12.90
C GLN A 377 11.71 -17.80 12.71
N ASN A 378 11.40 -18.96 12.14
CA ASN A 378 12.39 -19.99 11.83
C ASN A 378 13.45 -19.55 10.83
N ARG A 379 13.19 -18.49 10.05
CA ARG A 379 14.12 -17.92 9.06
C ARG A 379 14.66 -16.56 9.46
N MET A 380 14.07 -15.92 10.47
CA MET A 380 14.46 -14.61 10.94
C MET A 380 15.88 -14.63 11.53
N GLY A 381 16.66 -13.59 11.21
CA GLY A 381 17.98 -13.39 11.81
C GLY A 381 17.93 -13.01 13.29
N LYS A 382 19.10 -12.98 13.93
CA LYS A 382 19.27 -12.54 15.32
C LYS A 382 19.20 -11.01 15.37
N VAL A 383 18.51 -10.49 16.39
CA VAL A 383 18.47 -9.05 16.68
C VAL A 383 19.78 -8.64 17.35
N ILE A 384 20.49 -7.68 16.77
CA ILE A 384 21.74 -7.13 17.30
C ILE A 384 21.58 -5.62 17.45
N ALA A 385 21.79 -5.12 18.66
CA ALA A 385 21.81 -3.67 18.90
C ALA A 385 23.02 -3.05 18.19
N VAL A 386 22.82 -1.93 17.48
CA VAL A 386 23.93 -1.28 16.75
C VAL A 386 24.85 -0.53 17.72
N HIS A 387 24.36 -0.11 18.89
CA HIS A 387 25.15 0.49 19.97
C HIS A 387 24.80 -0.12 21.35
N ALA A 388 25.82 -0.66 22.01
CA ALA A 388 25.92 -0.85 23.46
C ALA A 388 27.03 0.07 23.98
#